data_AF-W4QUN7-F1
#
_entry.id   AF-W4QUN7-F1
#
_cell.length_a   1.000
_cell.length_b   1.000
_cell.length_c   1.000
_cell.angle_alpha   90.00
_cell.angle_beta   90.00
_cell.angle_gamma   90.00
#
_symmetry.space_group_name_H-M   'P 1'
#
loop_
_entity.id
_entity.type
_entity.pdbx_description
1 polymer ?
#
loop_
_entity_poly.entity_id
_entity_poly.type
_entity_poly.pdbx_seq_one_letter_code
_entity_poly.pdbx_strand_id
1 'polypeptide(L)'
;MKFIIKCTIGFTVVMVVVLLISYMNAVLKLGITETDFQEFITFSLVIGFLIYLYPGLSTPFKNSFLKTKELHIIVCIPILTSLIKLIIVYLYLYIPVFFGEERMSVGKGQYIREDQELSTLGEILLLSISGPFNEEFLFRFLLLFLIPYSILNSFSYMSIDKENGLFNRIKLMGERLNKKIFVERNNTIVAIWLFITSSIFSLMHLPDIYSFFIYFIGGMLYGFLFIKYGFLLAWIAHGISNGFSPIVNSIYTSIFGS
;
A
#
# COMPACT_ATOMS: atom_id res chain seq x y z
N MET A 1 9.25 30.24 -13.71
CA MET A 1 9.47 29.49 -14.97
C MET A 1 9.66 27.98 -14.77
N LYS A 2 10.66 27.49 -14.01
CA LYS A 2 10.89 26.04 -13.79
C LYS A 2 9.70 25.28 -13.19
N PHE A 3 8.97 25.88 -12.23
CA PHE A 3 7.79 25.27 -11.62
C PHE A 3 6.64 25.11 -12.62
N ILE A 4 6.32 26.16 -13.39
CA ILE A 4 5.28 26.14 -14.42
C ILE A 4 5.56 25.03 -15.45
N ILE A 5 6.81 24.93 -15.92
CA ILE A 5 7.22 23.86 -16.86
C ILE A 5 6.97 22.47 -16.26
N LYS A 6 7.34 22.25 -14.98
CA LYS A 6 7.06 20.98 -14.29
C LYS A 6 5.56 20.70 -14.19
N CYS A 7 4.74 21.71 -13.83
CA CYS A 7 3.29 21.56 -13.79
C CYS A 7 2.73 21.16 -15.16
N THR A 8 3.17 21.84 -16.23
CA THR A 8 2.75 21.50 -17.59
C THR A 8 3.15 20.08 -17.96
N ILE A 9 4.42 19.69 -17.77
CA ILE A 9 4.90 18.34 -18.10
C ILE A 9 4.12 17.29 -17.31
N GLY A 10 4.00 17.45 -15.99
CA GLY A 10 3.31 16.46 -15.17
C GLY A 10 1.83 16.36 -15.49
N PHE A 11 1.14 17.49 -15.74
CA PHE A 11 -0.25 17.48 -16.20
C PHE A 11 -0.39 16.79 -17.57
N THR A 12 0.49 17.08 -18.53
CA THR A 12 0.49 16.40 -19.83
C THR A 12 0.69 14.89 -19.67
N VAL A 13 1.62 14.45 -18.80
CA VAL A 13 1.84 13.02 -18.54
C VAL A 13 0.60 12.38 -17.94
N VAL A 14 -0.03 13.01 -16.93
CA VAL A 14 -1.28 12.50 -16.34
C VAL A 14 -2.36 12.38 -17.41
N MET A 15 -2.58 13.41 -18.23
CA MET A 15 -3.58 13.39 -19.30
C MET A 15 -3.31 12.30 -20.33
N VAL A 16 -2.05 12.12 -20.75
CA VAL A 16 -1.66 11.07 -21.70
C VAL A 16 -1.93 9.68 -21.11
N VAL A 17 -1.54 9.44 -19.86
CA VAL A 17 -1.78 8.14 -19.21
C VAL A 17 -3.28 7.89 -19.04
N VAL A 18 -4.05 8.91 -18.66
CA VAL A 18 -5.51 8.80 -18.54
C VAL A 18 -6.12 8.41 -19.89
N LEU A 19 -5.79 9.13 -20.96
CA LEU A 19 -6.29 8.85 -22.31
C LEU A 19 -5.88 7.45 -22.80
N LEU A 20 -4.64 7.02 -22.51
CA LEU A 20 -4.17 5.67 -22.85
C LEU A 20 -4.96 4.60 -22.13
N ILE A 21 -5.20 4.73 -20.83
CA ILE A 21 -5.97 3.74 -20.07
C ILE A 21 -7.44 3.75 -20.50
N SER A 22 -8.04 4.92 -20.74
CA SER A 22 -9.41 5.01 -21.27
C SER A 22 -9.53 4.37 -22.65
N TYR A 23 -8.54 4.59 -23.53
CA TYR A 23 -8.48 3.93 -24.84
C TYR A 23 -8.34 2.42 -24.71
N MET A 24 -7.44 1.95 -23.83
CA MET A 24 -7.29 0.52 -23.54
C MET A 24 -8.59 -0.08 -22.97
N ASN A 25 -9.29 0.63 -22.09
CA ASN A 25 -10.57 0.19 -21.52
C ASN A 25 -11.62 0.01 -22.63
N ALA A 26 -11.72 0.97 -23.56
CA ALA A 26 -12.67 0.90 -24.68
C ALA A 26 -12.34 -0.22 -25.68
N VAL A 27 -11.06 -0.41 -26.02
CA VAL A 27 -10.64 -1.39 -27.04
C VAL A 27 -10.56 -2.80 -26.49
N LEU A 28 -9.98 -2.97 -25.30
CA LEU A 28 -9.76 -4.28 -24.68
C LEU A 28 -10.92 -4.71 -23.78
N LYS A 29 -11.95 -3.88 -23.63
CA LYS A 29 -13.10 -4.09 -22.74
C LYS A 29 -12.63 -4.43 -21.33
N LEU A 30 -11.83 -3.56 -20.73
CA LEU A 30 -11.18 -3.87 -19.46
C LEU A 30 -12.18 -4.01 -18.31
N GLY A 31 -13.35 -3.38 -18.42
CA GLY A 31 -14.41 -3.36 -17.40
C GLY A 31 -14.20 -2.29 -16.34
N ILE A 32 -13.26 -1.36 -16.55
CA ILE A 32 -12.96 -0.29 -15.60
C ILE A 32 -14.08 0.75 -15.67
N THR A 33 -14.76 0.98 -14.55
CA THR A 33 -15.82 1.98 -14.43
C THR A 33 -15.24 3.38 -14.22
N GLU A 34 -16.09 4.41 -14.31
CA GLU A 34 -15.68 5.78 -13.96
C GLU A 34 -15.24 5.89 -12.50
N THR A 35 -15.94 5.20 -11.59
CA THR A 35 -15.60 5.17 -10.16
C THR A 35 -14.22 4.56 -9.94
N ASP A 36 -13.93 3.41 -10.56
CA ASP A 36 -12.61 2.77 -10.47
C ASP A 36 -11.50 3.69 -10.97
N PHE A 37 -11.81 4.44 -12.03
CA PHE A 37 -10.88 5.39 -12.61
C PHE A 37 -10.56 6.53 -11.65
N GLN A 38 -11.55 7.03 -10.91
CA GLN A 38 -11.38 8.11 -9.93
C GLN A 38 -10.65 7.61 -8.67
N GLU A 39 -11.11 6.50 -8.09
CA GLU A 39 -10.63 5.97 -6.81
C GLU A 39 -9.22 5.37 -6.91
N PHE A 40 -8.89 4.72 -8.03
CA PHE A 40 -7.62 4.02 -8.16
C PHE A 40 -6.65 4.77 -9.08
N ILE A 41 -6.98 4.89 -10.36
CA ILE A 41 -6.04 5.34 -11.40
C ILE A 41 -5.72 6.82 -11.22
N THR A 42 -6.74 7.67 -11.14
CA THR A 42 -6.58 9.11 -10.98
C THR A 42 -5.87 9.42 -9.67
N PHE A 43 -6.26 8.75 -8.59
CA PHE A 43 -5.60 8.93 -7.30
C PHE A 43 -4.10 8.56 -7.35
N SER A 44 -3.73 7.43 -7.96
CA SER A 44 -2.31 7.06 -8.17
C SER A 44 -1.55 8.11 -8.99
N LEU A 45 -2.16 8.63 -10.05
CA LEU A 45 -1.55 9.64 -10.93
C LEU A 45 -1.37 10.97 -10.21
N VAL A 46 -2.35 11.40 -9.41
CA VAL A 46 -2.24 12.60 -8.57
C VAL A 46 -1.11 12.43 -7.56
N ILE A 47 -1.00 11.28 -6.89
CA ILE A 47 0.14 10.98 -6.01
C ILE A 47 1.47 11.11 -6.77
N GLY A 48 1.60 10.46 -7.94
CA GLY A 48 2.80 10.53 -8.76
C GLY A 48 3.15 11.96 -9.17
N PHE A 49 2.15 12.75 -9.53
CA PHE A 49 2.29 14.16 -9.88
C PHE A 49 2.76 14.99 -8.68
N LEU A 50 2.19 14.79 -7.48
CA LEU A 50 2.63 15.46 -6.25
C LEU A 50 4.08 15.10 -5.90
N ILE A 51 4.46 13.82 -6.00
CA ILE A 51 5.84 13.38 -5.81
C ILE A 51 6.77 14.08 -6.80
N TYR A 52 6.37 14.22 -8.07
CA TYR A 52 7.18 14.88 -9.10
C TYR A 52 7.35 16.40 -8.85
N LEU A 53 6.27 17.07 -8.43
CA LEU A 53 6.25 18.51 -8.24
C LEU A 53 7.03 18.97 -7.02
N TYR A 54 6.85 18.30 -5.87
CA TYR A 54 7.30 18.80 -4.58
C TYR A 54 8.60 18.12 -4.14
N PRO A 55 9.74 18.84 -4.08
CA PRO A 55 11.02 18.26 -3.66
C PRO A 55 10.97 17.63 -2.26
N GLY A 56 10.18 18.22 -1.35
CA GLY A 56 9.94 17.71 0.00
C GLY A 56 9.25 16.35 0.05
N LEU A 57 8.57 15.93 -1.03
CA LEU A 57 8.04 14.57 -1.21
C LEU A 57 8.96 13.72 -2.10
N SER A 58 9.48 14.31 -3.18
CA SER A 58 10.26 13.63 -4.20
C SER A 58 11.55 13.01 -3.66
N THR A 59 12.28 13.73 -2.81
CA THR A 59 13.59 13.28 -2.31
C THR A 59 13.41 12.18 -1.28
N PRO A 60 12.54 12.32 -0.26
CA PRO A 60 12.29 11.24 0.68
C PRO A 60 11.67 10.01 0.00
N PHE A 61 10.76 10.20 -0.97
CA PHE A 61 10.21 9.09 -1.75
C PHE A 61 11.29 8.33 -2.50
N LYS A 62 12.14 9.01 -3.27
CA LYS A 62 13.26 8.37 -3.99
C LYS A 62 14.20 7.61 -3.05
N ASN A 63 14.53 8.19 -1.89
CA ASN A 63 15.42 7.58 -0.90
C ASN A 63 14.79 6.35 -0.21
N SER A 64 13.46 6.29 -0.16
CA SER A 64 12.71 5.17 0.43
C SER A 64 12.18 4.18 -0.61
N PHE A 65 12.25 4.53 -1.90
CA PHE A 65 11.66 3.75 -2.99
C PHE A 65 12.29 2.37 -3.08
N LEU A 66 13.62 2.32 -3.04
CA LEU A 66 14.39 1.09 -3.15
C LEU A 66 15.70 1.21 -2.36
N LYS A 67 15.90 0.30 -1.40
CA LYS A 67 17.05 0.28 -0.48
C LYS A 67 18.08 -0.82 -0.79
N THR A 68 17.77 -1.71 -1.73
CA THR A 68 18.66 -2.76 -2.22
C THR A 68 18.85 -2.65 -3.72
N LYS A 69 20.00 -3.08 -4.24
CA LYS A 69 20.27 -3.17 -5.69
C LYS A 69 20.20 -4.59 -6.21
N GLU A 70 20.01 -5.57 -5.34
CA GLU A 70 20.06 -6.98 -5.69
C GLU A 70 18.74 -7.42 -6.34
N LEU A 71 18.77 -7.68 -7.65
CA LEU A 71 17.57 -7.99 -8.42
C LEU A 71 16.79 -9.19 -7.88
N HIS A 72 17.48 -10.24 -7.45
CA HIS A 72 16.84 -11.42 -6.88
C HIS A 72 16.08 -11.09 -5.58
N ILE A 73 16.55 -10.12 -4.78
CA ILE A 73 15.81 -9.64 -3.62
C ILE A 73 14.58 -8.86 -4.06
N ILE A 74 14.72 -7.98 -5.05
CA ILE A 74 13.64 -7.11 -5.54
C ILE A 74 12.49 -7.93 -6.14
N VAL A 75 12.80 -9.05 -6.78
CA VAL A 75 11.82 -9.89 -7.48
C VAL A 75 11.38 -11.06 -6.60
N CYS A 76 12.30 -11.91 -6.15
CA CYS A 76 11.95 -13.18 -5.51
C CYS A 76 11.38 -13.01 -4.10
N ILE A 77 11.93 -12.10 -3.27
CA ILE A 77 11.44 -11.93 -1.90
C ILE A 77 9.96 -11.52 -1.88
N PRO A 78 9.51 -10.45 -2.56
CA PRO A 78 8.10 -10.05 -2.47
C PRO A 78 7.18 -11.16 -3.00
N ILE A 79 7.54 -11.82 -4.12
CA ILE A 79 6.77 -12.98 -4.63
C ILE A 79 6.63 -14.07 -3.57
N LEU A 80 7.75 -14.57 -3.04
CA LEU A 80 7.74 -15.68 -2.09
C LEU A 80 7.00 -15.31 -0.80
N THR A 81 7.24 -14.11 -0.26
CA THR A 81 6.57 -13.67 0.98
C THR A 81 5.06 -13.53 0.79
N SER A 82 4.61 -13.07 -0.38
CA SER A 82 3.19 -12.95 -0.70
C SER A 82 2.52 -14.30 -0.86
N LEU A 83 3.16 -15.25 -1.56
CA LEU A 83 2.63 -16.59 -1.71
C LEU A 83 2.53 -17.32 -0.36
N ILE A 84 3.57 -17.22 0.48
CA ILE A 84 3.56 -17.77 1.84
C ILE A 84 2.43 -17.13 2.67
N LYS A 85 2.29 -15.80 2.61
CA LYS A 85 1.20 -15.09 3.30
C LYS A 85 -0.17 -15.55 2.83
N LEU A 86 -0.36 -15.75 1.53
CA LEU A 86 -1.62 -16.23 0.97
C LEU A 86 -1.95 -17.63 1.50
N ILE A 87 -0.98 -18.55 1.50
CA ILE A 87 -1.17 -19.90 2.05
C ILE A 87 -1.60 -19.83 3.53
N ILE A 88 -0.93 -19.01 4.34
CA ILE A 88 -1.28 -18.85 5.77
C ILE A 88 -2.68 -18.28 5.95
N VAL A 89 -3.02 -17.22 5.21
CA VAL A 89 -4.33 -16.56 5.28
C VAL A 89 -5.45 -17.51 4.86
N TYR A 90 -5.28 -18.22 3.74
CA TYR A 90 -6.29 -19.14 3.25
C TYR A 90 -6.40 -20.39 4.12
N LEU A 91 -5.30 -20.87 4.70
CA LEU A 91 -5.38 -21.90 5.72
C LEU A 91 -6.22 -21.43 6.91
N TYR A 92 -5.98 -20.22 7.43
CA TYR A 92 -6.75 -19.63 8.53
C TYR A 92 -8.25 -19.50 8.20
N LEU A 93 -8.58 -18.98 7.03
CA LEU A 93 -9.98 -18.81 6.58
C LEU A 93 -10.75 -20.13 6.50
N TYR A 94 -10.07 -21.21 6.14
CA TYR A 94 -10.66 -22.54 5.97
C TYR A 94 -10.55 -23.41 7.25
N ILE A 95 -10.00 -22.91 8.36
CA ILE A 95 -9.96 -23.66 9.63
C ILE A 95 -11.35 -24.20 10.04
N PRO A 96 -12.44 -23.41 10.00
CA PRO A 96 -13.75 -23.89 10.42
C PRO A 96 -14.29 -25.05 9.57
N VAL A 97 -13.89 -25.14 8.30
CA VAL A 97 -14.33 -26.20 7.38
C VAL A 97 -13.87 -27.58 7.88
N PHE A 98 -12.71 -27.66 8.55
CA PHE A 98 -12.27 -28.91 9.20
C PHE A 98 -13.17 -29.38 10.34
N PHE A 99 -14.02 -28.50 10.86
CA PHE A 99 -14.98 -28.78 11.93
C PHE A 99 -16.42 -28.86 11.42
N GLY A 100 -16.64 -28.85 10.10
CA GLY A 100 -17.97 -28.91 9.49
C GLY A 100 -18.73 -27.57 9.46
N GLU A 101 -18.04 -26.46 9.72
CA GLU A 101 -18.60 -25.11 9.68
C GLU A 101 -18.29 -24.40 8.35
N GLU A 102 -19.01 -23.32 8.05
CA GLU A 102 -18.72 -22.49 6.88
C GLU A 102 -17.36 -21.77 7.01
N ARG A 103 -16.70 -21.52 5.88
CA ARG A 103 -15.45 -20.76 5.85
C ARG A 103 -15.65 -19.35 6.41
N MET A 104 -14.60 -18.78 7.02
CA MET A 104 -14.68 -17.41 7.52
C MET A 104 -14.86 -16.41 6.38
N SER A 105 -15.59 -15.32 6.65
CA SER A 105 -15.79 -14.25 5.67
C SER A 105 -14.53 -13.41 5.50
N VAL A 106 -14.33 -12.89 4.29
CA VAL A 106 -13.39 -11.78 4.07
C VAL A 106 -14.09 -10.47 4.42
N GLY A 107 -13.36 -9.50 4.99
CA GLY A 107 -13.95 -8.22 5.43
C GLY A 107 -14.76 -7.53 4.31
N LYS A 108 -15.81 -6.79 4.70
CA LYS A 108 -16.83 -6.27 3.77
C LYS A 108 -16.32 -5.27 2.72
N GLY A 109 -15.16 -4.66 2.93
CA GLY A 109 -14.55 -3.70 2.01
C GLY A 109 -13.71 -4.33 0.89
N GLN A 110 -13.90 -5.61 0.57
CA GLN A 110 -13.10 -6.31 -0.44
C GLN A 110 -13.80 -6.40 -1.79
N TYR A 111 -12.98 -6.37 -2.84
CA TYR A 111 -13.41 -6.76 -4.16
C TYR A 111 -13.72 -8.27 -4.18
N ILE A 112 -14.95 -8.61 -4.53
CA ILE A 112 -15.38 -9.98 -4.83
C ILE A 112 -15.71 -10.04 -6.31
N ARG A 113 -15.04 -10.97 -7.01
CA ARG A 113 -15.10 -11.11 -8.47
C ARG A 113 -16.49 -11.40 -9.04
N GLU A 114 -17.40 -11.90 -8.22
CA GLU A 114 -18.74 -12.34 -8.64
C GLU A 114 -19.66 -11.18 -9.06
N ASP A 115 -19.34 -9.94 -8.64
CA ASP A 115 -20.24 -8.78 -8.82
C ASP A 115 -19.78 -7.76 -9.89
N GLN A 116 -18.64 -7.95 -10.57
CA GLN A 116 -18.10 -6.97 -11.53
C GLN A 116 -17.59 -7.56 -12.86
N GLU A 117 -17.84 -6.83 -13.96
CA GLU A 117 -17.45 -7.16 -15.34
C GLU A 117 -15.95 -6.89 -15.66
N LEU A 118 -15.06 -6.92 -14.66
CA LEU A 118 -13.64 -6.68 -14.92
C LEU A 118 -13.01 -7.85 -15.67
N SER A 119 -12.35 -7.52 -16.78
CA SER A 119 -11.43 -8.46 -17.45
C SER A 119 -10.23 -8.75 -16.55
N THR A 120 -9.54 -9.87 -16.78
CA THR A 120 -8.29 -10.20 -16.06
C THR A 120 -7.24 -9.08 -16.14
N LEU A 121 -7.13 -8.39 -17.27
CA LEU A 121 -6.21 -7.27 -17.40
C LEU A 121 -6.67 -6.04 -16.60
N GLY A 122 -7.99 -5.81 -16.53
CA GLY A 122 -8.59 -4.80 -15.65
C GLY A 122 -8.32 -5.08 -14.17
N GLU A 123 -8.49 -6.32 -13.74
CA GLU A 123 -8.19 -6.76 -12.37
C GLU A 123 -6.70 -6.57 -12.03
N ILE A 124 -5.79 -6.92 -12.94
CA ILE A 124 -4.35 -6.71 -12.73
C ILE A 124 -4.05 -5.22 -12.57
N LEU A 125 -4.57 -4.37 -13.45
CA LEU A 125 -4.34 -2.92 -13.41
C LEU A 125 -4.86 -2.32 -12.10
N LEU A 126 -6.10 -2.63 -11.72
CA LEU A 126 -6.74 -2.03 -10.55
C LEU A 126 -6.25 -2.63 -9.25
N LEU A 127 -6.36 -3.96 -9.10
CA LEU A 127 -6.19 -4.66 -7.83
C LEU A 127 -4.75 -5.04 -7.55
N SER A 128 -3.91 -5.20 -8.60
CA SER A 128 -2.52 -5.62 -8.44
C SER A 128 -1.51 -4.48 -8.62
N ILE A 129 -1.91 -3.36 -9.25
CA ILE A 129 -1.01 -2.23 -9.51
C ILE A 129 -1.49 -0.98 -8.78
N SER A 130 -2.60 -0.35 -9.19
CA SER A 130 -2.99 0.97 -8.67
C SER A 130 -3.50 0.96 -7.23
N GLY A 131 -4.36 0.01 -6.86
CA GLY A 131 -4.84 -0.15 -5.48
C GLY A 131 -3.70 -0.35 -4.49
N PRO A 132 -2.85 -1.38 -4.70
CA PRO A 132 -1.65 -1.58 -3.91
C PRO A 132 -0.73 -0.36 -3.87
N PHE A 133 -0.54 0.35 -5.00
CA PHE A 133 0.26 1.58 -5.00
C PHE A 133 -0.32 2.64 -4.05
N ASN A 134 -1.63 2.88 -4.14
CA ASN A 134 -2.33 3.88 -3.34
C ASN A 134 -2.26 3.54 -1.86
N GLU A 135 -2.55 2.29 -1.51
CA GLU A 135 -2.49 1.81 -0.12
C GLU A 135 -1.06 1.84 0.43
N GLU A 136 -0.07 1.35 -0.31
CA GLU A 136 1.32 1.44 0.13
C GLU A 136 1.79 2.88 0.27
N PHE A 137 1.34 3.78 -0.62
CA PHE A 137 1.66 5.19 -0.50
C PHE A 137 1.04 5.79 0.77
N LEU A 138 -0.24 5.54 1.04
CA LEU A 138 -0.94 6.07 2.22
C LEU A 138 -0.40 5.48 3.53
N PHE A 139 -0.27 4.16 3.63
CA PHE A 139 0.04 3.51 4.89
C PHE A 139 1.54 3.38 5.15
N ARG A 140 2.36 3.20 4.11
CA ARG A 140 3.81 2.93 4.31
C ARG A 140 4.61 4.19 4.05
N PHE A 141 4.42 4.81 2.89
CA PHE A 141 5.15 6.04 2.62
C PHE A 141 4.64 7.21 3.45
N LEU A 142 3.33 7.46 3.54
CA LEU A 142 2.79 8.60 4.28
C LEU A 142 2.74 8.33 5.79
N LEU A 143 1.94 7.37 6.25
CA LEU A 143 1.71 7.13 7.67
C LEU A 143 2.98 6.64 8.39
N LEU A 144 3.68 5.66 7.83
CA LEU A 144 4.83 5.03 8.49
C LEU A 144 6.14 5.82 8.33
N PHE A 145 6.34 6.54 7.22
CA PHE A 145 7.58 7.26 6.95
C PHE A 145 7.42 8.79 6.92
N LEU A 146 6.48 9.32 6.13
CA LEU A 146 6.39 10.76 5.88
C LEU A 146 5.83 11.50 7.07
N ILE A 147 4.80 11.04 7.78
CA ILE A 147 4.25 11.75 8.94
C ILE A 147 5.33 11.93 10.03
N PRO A 148 6.08 10.89 10.43
CA PRO A 148 7.25 11.08 11.28
C PRO A 148 8.28 12.06 10.69
N TYR A 149 8.49 12.03 9.36
CA TYR A 149 9.44 12.87 8.62
C TYR A 149 8.96 14.32 8.31
N SER A 150 7.66 14.60 8.32
CA SER A 150 7.05 15.88 7.97
C SER A 150 6.64 16.65 9.22
N ILE A 151 6.35 15.96 10.33
CA ILE A 151 6.46 16.50 11.70
C ILE A 151 7.88 17.08 11.93
N LEU A 152 8.88 16.50 11.27
CA LEU A 152 10.28 16.91 11.28
C LEU A 152 10.53 18.23 10.51
N ASN A 153 9.93 18.42 9.33
CA ASN A 153 10.25 19.52 8.39
C ASN A 153 9.21 20.65 8.27
N SER A 154 7.91 20.39 8.47
CA SER A 154 6.86 21.41 8.27
C SER A 154 6.78 22.40 9.44
N PHE A 155 7.27 22.01 10.62
CA PHE A 155 7.26 22.84 11.82
C PHE A 155 8.50 23.73 11.97
N SER A 156 9.42 23.73 10.99
CA SER A 156 10.49 24.75 10.93
C SER A 156 10.02 26.08 10.32
N TYR A 157 8.93 26.07 9.54
CA TYR A 157 8.37 27.28 8.90
C TYR A 157 7.18 27.88 9.66
N MET A 158 6.49 27.10 10.50
CA MET A 158 5.47 27.59 11.45
C MET A 158 6.09 28.15 12.75
N SER A 159 7.32 28.64 12.70
CA SER A 159 7.98 29.35 13.80
C SER A 159 7.47 30.79 13.93
N ILE A 160 6.16 30.97 14.01
CA ILE A 160 5.57 32.27 14.38
C ILE A 160 5.32 32.35 15.89
N ASP A 161 5.25 31.24 16.63
CA ASP A 161 5.22 31.30 18.11
C ASP A 161 6.10 30.22 18.75
N LYS A 162 7.24 30.65 19.30
CA LYS A 162 8.25 29.82 19.96
C LYS A 162 7.84 29.29 21.35
N GLU A 163 6.62 29.55 21.83
CA GLU A 163 6.24 29.30 23.23
C GLU A 163 5.33 28.09 23.50
N ASN A 164 4.72 27.48 22.47
CA ASN A 164 3.81 26.36 22.74
C ASN A 164 4.57 25.03 22.95
N GLY A 165 4.82 24.69 24.22
CA GLY A 165 5.57 23.50 24.65
C GLY A 165 5.03 22.16 24.12
N LEU A 166 3.76 22.06 23.72
CA LEU A 166 3.19 20.86 23.10
C LEU A 166 3.77 20.58 21.71
N PHE A 167 3.95 21.61 20.87
CA PHE A 167 4.41 21.42 19.49
C PHE A 167 5.89 21.03 19.42
N ASN A 168 6.74 21.64 20.25
CA ASN A 168 8.14 21.23 20.36
C ASN A 168 8.27 19.78 20.85
N ARG A 169 7.37 19.33 21.74
CA ARG A 169 7.33 17.92 22.18
C ARG A 169 6.95 16.97 21.05
N ILE A 170 5.94 17.31 20.24
CA ILE A 170 5.52 16.51 19.08
C ILE A 170 6.65 16.41 18.04
N LYS A 171 7.33 17.51 17.76
CA LYS A 171 8.49 17.54 16.85
C LYS A 171 9.63 16.62 17.35
N LEU A 172 10.05 16.79 18.60
CA LEU A 172 11.09 15.96 19.22
C LEU A 172 10.71 14.48 19.27
N MET A 173 9.43 14.17 19.45
CA MET A 173 8.92 12.81 19.40
C MET A 173 9.03 12.22 17.99
N GLY A 174 8.63 12.97 16.95
CA GLY A 174 8.77 12.58 15.55
C GLY A 174 10.23 12.33 15.14
N GLU A 175 11.14 13.20 15.56
CA GLU A 175 12.60 13.05 15.36
C GLU A 175 13.13 11.76 16.00
N ARG A 176 12.77 11.53 17.27
CA ARG A 176 13.19 10.32 18.00
C ARG A 176 12.62 9.06 17.36
N LEU A 177 11.34 9.07 16.95
CA LEU A 177 10.72 7.93 16.30
C LEU A 177 11.37 7.64 14.94
N ASN A 178 11.54 8.65 14.08
CA ASN A 178 12.16 8.48 12.77
C ASN A 178 13.60 7.94 12.91
N LYS A 179 14.40 8.53 13.79
CA LYS A 179 15.76 8.06 14.07
C LYS A 179 15.75 6.62 14.57
N LYS A 180 14.89 6.28 15.54
CA LYS A 180 14.84 4.92 16.10
C LYS A 180 14.32 3.88 15.11
N ILE A 181 13.42 4.23 14.20
CA ILE A 181 12.85 3.30 13.20
C ILE A 181 13.79 3.11 12.02
N PHE A 182 14.30 4.20 11.42
CA PHE A 182 15.00 4.14 10.14
C PHE A 182 16.52 4.22 10.22
N VAL A 183 17.06 4.86 11.26
CA VAL A 183 18.52 5.06 11.43
C VAL A 183 19.10 4.05 12.41
N GLU A 184 18.66 4.06 13.66
CA GLU A 184 19.13 3.14 14.72
C GLU A 184 18.49 1.75 14.60
N ARG A 185 17.33 1.65 13.94
CA ARG A 185 16.56 0.40 13.75
C ARG A 185 16.35 -0.36 15.05
N ASN A 186 15.89 0.34 16.08
CA ASN A 186 15.54 -0.25 17.36
C ASN A 186 14.39 -1.25 17.17
N ASN A 187 14.68 -2.55 17.31
CA ASN A 187 13.75 -3.63 17.03
C ASN A 187 12.40 -3.48 17.77
N THR A 188 12.42 -3.10 19.04
CA THR A 188 11.20 -2.95 19.85
C THR A 188 10.30 -1.85 19.29
N ILE A 189 10.88 -0.71 18.94
CA ILE A 189 10.10 0.43 18.43
C ILE A 189 9.62 0.17 17.02
N VAL A 190 10.44 -0.46 16.18
CA VAL A 190 10.01 -0.91 14.84
C VAL A 190 8.82 -1.86 14.97
N ALA A 191 8.88 -2.83 15.88
CA ALA A 191 7.78 -3.77 16.10
C ALA A 191 6.50 -3.09 16.59
N ILE A 192 6.60 -2.19 17.58
CA ILE A 192 5.45 -1.42 18.08
C ILE A 192 4.84 -0.55 16.98
N TRP A 193 5.67 0.13 16.19
CA TRP A 193 5.19 1.01 15.14
C TRP A 193 4.54 0.24 13.98
N LEU A 194 5.13 -0.89 13.59
CA LEU A 194 4.52 -1.81 12.64
C LEU A 194 3.19 -2.34 13.16
N PHE A 195 3.10 -2.71 14.44
CA PHE A 195 1.85 -3.16 15.05
C PHE A 195 0.75 -2.09 14.95
N ILE A 196 1.06 -0.83 15.33
CA ILE A 196 0.08 0.27 15.28
C ILE A 196 -0.39 0.52 13.84
N THR A 197 0.54 0.68 12.91
CA THR A 197 0.22 1.00 11.51
C THR A 197 -0.50 -0.15 10.81
N SER A 198 -0.19 -1.40 11.14
CA SER A 198 -0.87 -2.59 10.62
C SER A 198 -2.28 -2.74 11.19
N SER A 199 -2.50 -2.38 12.45
CA SER A 199 -3.84 -2.31 13.05
C SER A 199 -4.71 -1.25 12.37
N ILE A 200 -4.16 -0.05 12.10
CA ILE A 200 -4.88 1.00 11.35
C ILE A 200 -5.21 0.51 9.94
N PHE A 201 -4.23 -0.06 9.24
CA PHE A 201 -4.44 -0.65 7.91
C PHE A 201 -5.56 -1.69 7.93
N SER A 202 -5.56 -2.58 8.93
CA SER A 202 -6.61 -3.58 9.08
C SER A 202 -7.98 -2.97 9.33
N LEU A 203 -8.09 -1.98 10.22
CA LEU A 203 -9.38 -1.35 10.56
C LEU A 203 -10.00 -0.61 9.37
N MET A 204 -9.18 -0.05 8.48
CA MET A 204 -9.64 0.63 7.27
C MET A 204 -10.32 -0.30 6.26
N HIS A 205 -10.11 -1.62 6.37
CA HIS A 205 -10.81 -2.63 5.58
C HIS A 205 -12.14 -3.08 6.19
N LEU A 206 -12.60 -2.38 7.23
CA LEU A 206 -13.86 -2.64 7.95
C LEU A 206 -14.02 -4.13 8.34
N PRO A 207 -13.03 -4.72 9.04
CA PRO A 207 -13.02 -6.13 9.32
C PRO A 207 -14.03 -6.48 10.43
N ASP A 208 -14.52 -7.70 10.41
CA ASP A 208 -15.00 -8.36 11.62
C ASP A 208 -13.81 -8.86 12.47
N ILE A 209 -14.10 -9.49 13.62
CA ILE A 209 -13.05 -9.96 14.53
C ILE A 209 -12.12 -11.00 13.90
N TYR A 210 -12.61 -11.77 12.92
CA TYR A 210 -11.87 -12.85 12.27
C TYR A 210 -11.01 -12.33 11.12
N SER A 211 -11.59 -11.48 10.27
CA SER A 211 -10.92 -10.87 9.13
C SER A 211 -9.89 -9.81 9.53
N PHE A 212 -9.93 -9.29 10.77
CA PHE A 212 -8.91 -8.36 11.28
C PHE A 212 -7.49 -8.94 11.11
N PHE A 213 -7.29 -10.20 11.52
CA PHE A 213 -5.96 -10.81 11.48
C PHE A 213 -5.43 -10.99 10.06
N ILE A 214 -6.31 -11.13 9.07
CA ILE A 214 -5.93 -11.29 7.66
C ILE A 214 -5.25 -10.02 7.13
N TYR A 215 -5.88 -8.87 7.37
CA TYR A 215 -5.32 -7.58 6.96
C TYR A 215 -4.18 -7.15 7.86
N PHE A 216 -4.23 -7.45 9.15
CA PHE A 216 -3.15 -7.17 10.08
C PHE A 216 -1.85 -7.88 9.68
N ILE A 217 -1.91 -9.16 9.32
CA ILE A 217 -0.74 -9.93 8.85
C ILE A 217 -0.19 -9.33 7.55
N GLY A 218 -1.05 -8.97 6.59
CA GLY A 218 -0.63 -8.24 5.38
C GLY A 218 0.03 -6.90 5.72
N GLY A 219 -0.58 -6.15 6.63
CA GLY A 219 -0.06 -4.94 7.25
C GLY A 219 1.39 -5.06 7.69
N MET A 220 1.63 -6.05 8.55
CA MET A 220 2.94 -6.33 9.16
C MET A 220 3.97 -6.74 8.09
N LEU A 221 3.58 -7.61 7.16
CA LEU A 221 4.47 -8.08 6.09
C LEU A 221 4.92 -6.92 5.18
N TYR A 222 3.98 -6.15 4.64
CA TYR A 222 4.29 -5.07 3.71
C TYR A 222 5.06 -3.94 4.42
N GLY A 223 4.70 -3.63 5.68
CA GLY A 223 5.44 -2.69 6.51
C GLY A 223 6.89 -3.13 6.76
N PHE A 224 7.11 -4.41 7.05
CA PHE A 224 8.46 -4.96 7.20
C PHE A 224 9.28 -4.86 5.90
N LEU A 225 8.68 -5.23 4.76
CA LEU A 225 9.32 -5.11 3.45
C LEU A 225 9.68 -3.66 3.13
N PHE A 226 8.79 -2.71 3.42
CA PHE A 226 9.06 -1.28 3.24
C PHE A 226 10.24 -0.80 4.09
N ILE A 227 10.27 -1.15 5.38
CA ILE A 227 11.34 -0.72 6.29
C ILE A 227 12.68 -1.31 5.84
N LYS A 228 12.71 -2.60 5.49
CA LYS A 228 13.94 -3.32 5.17
C LYS A 228 14.46 -3.04 3.76
N TYR A 229 13.59 -3.03 2.75
CA TYR A 229 13.97 -3.02 1.34
C TYR A 229 13.41 -1.86 0.52
N GLY A 230 12.37 -1.19 1.00
CA GLY A 230 11.80 0.01 0.38
C GLY A 230 10.40 -0.19 -0.20
N PHE A 231 9.82 0.92 -0.66
CA PHE A 231 8.47 1.01 -1.22
C PHE A 231 8.19 -0.03 -2.30
N LEU A 232 9.11 -0.19 -3.24
CA LEU A 232 8.89 -1.06 -4.39
C LEU A 232 8.60 -2.51 -3.98
N LEU A 233 9.28 -3.04 -2.97
CA LEU A 233 9.08 -4.43 -2.55
C LEU A 233 7.75 -4.61 -1.81
N ALA A 234 7.35 -3.63 -0.99
CA ALA A 234 6.04 -3.66 -0.36
C ALA A 234 4.92 -3.60 -1.41
N TRP A 235 5.07 -2.73 -2.41
CA TRP A 235 4.12 -2.59 -3.51
C TRP A 235 4.01 -3.86 -4.35
N ILE A 236 5.14 -4.45 -4.77
CA ILE A 236 5.14 -5.72 -5.52
C ILE A 236 4.52 -6.84 -4.69
N ALA A 237 4.87 -6.96 -3.41
CA ALA A 237 4.32 -8.00 -2.54
C ALA A 237 2.80 -7.86 -2.39
N HIS A 238 2.32 -6.65 -2.15
CA HIS A 238 0.90 -6.39 -2.05
C HIS A 238 0.18 -6.69 -3.37
N GLY A 239 0.70 -6.20 -4.49
CA GLY A 239 0.15 -6.48 -5.81
C GLY A 239 0.04 -7.96 -6.14
N ILE A 240 1.08 -8.74 -5.83
CA ILE A 240 1.07 -10.20 -6.01
C ILE A 240 0.04 -10.85 -5.10
N SER A 241 -0.07 -10.41 -3.84
CA SER A 241 -1.06 -10.97 -2.92
C SER A 241 -2.47 -10.78 -3.45
N ASN A 242 -2.79 -9.60 -3.98
CA ASN A 242 -4.12 -9.31 -4.52
C ASN A 242 -4.37 -10.09 -5.82
N GLY A 243 -3.42 -10.08 -6.75
CA GLY A 243 -3.57 -10.76 -8.04
C GLY A 243 -3.65 -12.28 -7.94
N PHE A 244 -2.94 -12.90 -6.99
CA PHE A 244 -2.96 -14.36 -6.79
C PHE A 244 -4.03 -14.83 -5.79
N SER A 245 -4.67 -13.92 -5.04
CA SER A 245 -5.70 -14.26 -4.07
C SER A 245 -6.81 -15.14 -4.64
N PRO A 246 -7.43 -14.81 -5.81
CA PRO A 246 -8.49 -15.63 -6.39
C PRO A 246 -8.02 -17.03 -6.79
N ILE A 247 -6.78 -17.14 -7.31
CA ILE A 247 -6.19 -18.42 -7.70
C ILE A 247 -5.99 -19.29 -6.46
N VAL A 248 -5.39 -18.75 -5.40
CA VAL A 248 -5.19 -19.50 -4.15
C VAL A 248 -6.53 -19.89 -3.54
N ASN A 249 -7.53 -18.99 -3.52
CA ASN A 249 -8.87 -19.35 -3.05
C ASN A 249 -9.44 -20.54 -3.83
N SER A 250 -9.35 -20.54 -5.16
CA SER A 250 -9.87 -21.63 -5.99
C SER A 250 -9.22 -22.98 -5.68
N ILE A 251 -7.92 -23.00 -5.38
CA ILE A 251 -7.20 -24.20 -4.94
C ILE A 251 -7.79 -24.70 -3.62
N TYR A 252 -7.97 -23.82 -2.63
CA TYR A 252 -8.54 -24.20 -1.34
C TYR A 252 -9.98 -24.69 -1.46
N THR A 253 -10.83 -24.00 -2.24
CA THR A 253 -12.20 -24.46 -2.54
C THR A 253 -12.20 -25.86 -3.15
N SER A 254 -11.29 -26.14 -4.09
CA SER A 254 -11.20 -27.46 -4.73
C SER A 254 -10.75 -28.59 -3.78
N ILE A 255 -9.93 -28.27 -2.77
CA ILE A 255 -9.41 -29.25 -1.81
C ILE A 255 -10.41 -29.51 -0.69
N PHE A 256 -11.04 -28.45 -0.17
CA PHE A 256 -11.85 -28.52 1.05
C PHE A 256 -13.36 -28.61 0.78
N GLY A 257 -13.80 -28.49 -0.48
CA GLY A 257 -15.18 -28.74 -0.86
C GLY A 257 -16.17 -27.84 -0.12
N SER A 258 -16.05 -26.53 -0.32
CA SER A 258 -17.11 -25.56 0.03
C SER A 258 -18.02 -25.32 -1.15
#